data_AF-A0A2J6IEW5-F1
#
_entry.id   AF-A0A2J6IEW5-F1
#
_cell.length_a   1.000
_cell.length_b   1.000
_cell.length_c   1.000
_cell.angle_alpha   90.00
_cell.angle_beta   90.00
_cell.angle_gamma   90.00
#
_symmetry.space_group_name_H-M   'P 1'
#
loop_
_entity.id
_entity.type
_entity.pdbx_description
1 polymer ?
#
loop_
_entity_poly.entity_id
_entity_poly.type
_entity_poly.pdbx_seq_one_letter_code
_entity_poly.pdbx_strand_id
1 'polypeptide(L)'
;EGESFSIADPNEAWLLEMIGTGGKGGAIWVARRVPDGYMTAHANHARIGEFPLDDPENCLYSENIIDFAKEKGLYNPETDGAFRFNDVYDPPSTAHLKYTETRVWSIFRRAAPSAEFSPDYHRNKKGAKPYPLFIKPDKKLKLQDVFSLVRDHYEGTEFDMRKDIAAGPSGNPNRPRPLEWEVNGQKYSWERPISTYNTAFSYVAQLRNYLPDEIGGICWFAVDDTYTNCYFPIYCNNTVIPKPFATGDINHYSDESAWWAFNFVANFAMIRYDLMVNDIKEIQSQLENEFLIMQKAVEAAALKMDDKNRMLYLNNYSVNSGNKVHNAWIKLGNELISKYNDGYVKDSNYRINAHPYSKEYLKKVIEIEGDRYIIN
;
A
#
# COMPACT_ATOMS: atom_id res chain seq x y z
N GLU A 1 2.43 -20.05 -10.84
CA GLU A 1 2.41 -18.71 -10.22
C GLU A 1 3.45 -18.69 -9.12
N GLY A 2 3.98 -17.51 -8.82
CA GLY A 2 4.95 -17.28 -7.76
C GLY A 2 4.39 -16.33 -6.71
N GLU A 3 4.90 -16.44 -5.49
CA GLU A 3 4.53 -15.61 -4.35
C GLU A 3 5.76 -15.08 -3.63
N SER A 4 5.66 -13.85 -3.14
CA SER A 4 6.63 -13.24 -2.24
C SER A 4 5.99 -13.10 -0.86
N PHE A 5 6.73 -13.50 0.18
CA PHE A 5 6.31 -13.47 1.57
C PHE A 5 7.25 -12.59 2.39
N SER A 6 6.66 -11.81 3.30
CA SER A 6 7.40 -11.19 4.40
C SER A 6 7.18 -12.02 5.65
N ILE A 7 8.24 -12.60 6.18
CA ILE A 7 8.22 -13.39 7.41
C ILE A 7 9.00 -12.60 8.44
N ALA A 8 8.41 -12.34 9.60
CA ALA A 8 9.09 -11.59 10.65
C ALA A 8 8.66 -12.06 12.03
N ASP A 9 9.60 -11.93 12.96
CA ASP A 9 9.38 -12.05 14.39
C ASP A 9 9.94 -10.79 15.10
N PRO A 10 9.94 -10.70 16.43
CA PRO A 10 10.46 -9.54 17.14
C PRO A 10 11.98 -9.25 16.96
N ASN A 11 12.75 -10.17 16.37
CA ASN A 11 14.20 -10.12 16.26
C ASN A 11 14.71 -10.11 14.82
N GLU A 12 13.95 -10.66 13.86
CA GLU A 12 14.37 -10.72 12.47
C GLU A 12 13.22 -10.62 11.47
N ALA A 13 13.57 -10.28 10.24
CA ALA A 13 12.67 -10.27 9.10
C ALA A 13 13.33 -10.89 7.88
N TRP A 14 12.54 -11.57 7.06
CA TRP A 14 12.96 -12.33 5.89
C TRP A 14 12.03 -12.03 4.72
N LEU A 15 12.62 -11.88 3.53
CA LEU A 15 11.91 -11.90 2.26
C LEU A 15 12.06 -13.30 1.67
N LEU A 16 10.95 -14.02 1.47
CA LEU A 16 10.89 -15.32 0.82
C LEU A 16 10.22 -15.17 -0.53
N GLU A 17 10.80 -15.72 -1.58
CA GLU A 17 10.20 -15.80 -2.92
C GLU A 17 10.10 -17.25 -3.34
N MET A 18 8.93 -17.64 -3.83
CA MET A 18 8.58 -19.04 -4.07
C MET A 18 7.82 -19.18 -5.39
N ILE A 19 8.13 -20.24 -6.14
CA ILE A 19 7.39 -20.63 -7.34
C ILE A 19 7.01 -22.11 -7.29
N GLY A 20 5.85 -22.46 -7.87
CA GLY A 20 5.45 -23.87 -8.04
C GLY A 20 6.21 -24.58 -9.16
N THR A 21 6.46 -25.89 -9.01
CA THR A 21 7.18 -26.72 -10.01
C THR A 21 6.32 -27.18 -11.20
N GLY A 22 5.06 -26.72 -11.31
CA GLY A 22 4.20 -26.99 -12.47
C GLY A 22 3.55 -28.38 -12.52
N GLY A 23 3.20 -28.98 -11.37
CA GLY A 23 2.27 -30.12 -11.31
C GLY A 23 2.79 -31.42 -10.69
N LYS A 24 4.06 -31.51 -10.30
CA LYS A 24 4.62 -32.69 -9.59
C LYS A 24 4.56 -32.60 -8.06
N GLY A 25 3.95 -31.53 -7.52
CA GLY A 25 4.13 -31.15 -6.13
C GLY A 25 5.54 -30.58 -5.88
N GLY A 26 5.65 -29.69 -4.91
CA GLY A 26 6.90 -29.02 -4.56
C GLY A 26 7.01 -27.59 -5.08
N ALA A 27 7.96 -26.87 -4.52
CA ALA A 27 8.22 -25.46 -4.78
C ALA A 27 9.72 -25.20 -4.86
N ILE A 28 10.10 -24.27 -5.71
CA ILE A 28 11.44 -23.67 -5.72
C ILE A 28 11.36 -22.36 -4.95
N TRP A 29 12.29 -22.13 -4.05
CA TRP A 29 12.24 -20.94 -3.21
C TRP A 29 13.63 -20.45 -2.80
N VAL A 30 13.71 -19.15 -2.54
CA VAL A 30 14.86 -18.49 -1.93
C VAL A 30 14.37 -17.48 -0.91
N ALA A 31 15.03 -17.40 0.24
CA ALA A 31 14.76 -16.49 1.31
C ALA A 31 16.02 -15.71 1.69
N ARG A 32 15.87 -14.40 1.88
CA ARG A 32 16.95 -13.50 2.29
C ARG A 32 16.56 -12.77 3.56
N ARG A 33 17.42 -12.84 4.58
CA ARG A 33 17.26 -12.06 5.80
C ARG A 33 17.43 -10.58 5.48
N VAL A 34 16.51 -9.75 5.95
CA VAL A 34 16.62 -8.30 5.87
C VAL A 34 17.64 -7.86 6.92
N PRO A 35 18.76 -7.21 6.55
CA PRO A 35 19.75 -6.79 7.53
C PRO A 35 19.19 -5.76 8.51
N ASP A 36 19.68 -5.78 9.76
CA ASP A 36 19.28 -4.83 10.78
C ASP A 36 19.52 -3.37 10.32
N GLY A 37 18.48 -2.54 10.49
CA GLY A 37 18.51 -1.14 10.06
C GLY A 37 18.29 -0.93 8.56
N TYR A 38 18.03 -1.99 7.79
CA TYR A 38 17.63 -1.93 6.40
C TYR A 38 16.12 -2.19 6.26
N MET A 39 15.59 -1.91 5.08
CA MET A 39 14.25 -2.29 4.66
C MET A 39 14.26 -2.87 3.25
N THR A 40 13.22 -3.62 2.92
CA THR A 40 12.88 -4.02 1.55
C THR A 40 11.48 -3.55 1.20
N ALA A 41 11.19 -3.47 -0.09
CA ALA A 41 9.86 -3.33 -0.63
C ALA A 41 9.73 -4.31 -1.79
N HIS A 42 8.61 -5.01 -1.89
CA HIS A 42 8.32 -5.89 -3.02
C HIS A 42 6.90 -5.65 -3.50
N ALA A 43 6.75 -5.76 -4.82
CA ALA A 43 5.47 -5.66 -5.50
C ALA A 43 5.16 -7.03 -6.10
N ASN A 44 4.41 -7.09 -7.20
CA ASN A 44 4.07 -8.35 -7.86
C ASN A 44 5.17 -8.82 -8.83
N HIS A 45 6.43 -8.78 -8.41
CA HIS A 45 7.62 -9.20 -9.17
C HIS A 45 8.70 -9.68 -8.20
N ALA A 46 9.30 -10.84 -8.47
CA ALA A 46 10.42 -11.35 -7.70
C ALA A 46 11.63 -10.40 -7.79
N ARG A 47 12.34 -10.22 -6.68
CA ARG A 47 13.43 -9.25 -6.53
C ARG A 47 14.73 -9.87 -6.10
N ILE A 48 14.72 -11.09 -5.56
CA ILE A 48 15.96 -11.78 -5.18
C ILE A 48 16.67 -12.16 -6.49
N GLY A 49 17.77 -11.47 -6.77
CA GLY A 49 18.62 -11.74 -7.93
C GLY A 49 19.66 -12.80 -7.61
N GLU A 50 20.93 -12.41 -7.68
CA GLU A 50 22.03 -13.24 -7.21
C GLU A 50 22.00 -13.34 -5.67
N PHE A 51 22.25 -14.53 -5.15
CA PHE A 51 22.22 -14.80 -3.71
C PHE A 51 23.37 -15.74 -3.32
N PRO A 52 23.89 -15.64 -2.08
CA PRO A 52 24.98 -16.48 -1.62
C PRO A 52 24.51 -17.93 -1.44
N LEU A 53 25.39 -18.87 -1.78
CA LEU A 53 25.18 -20.31 -1.60
C LEU A 53 25.84 -20.86 -0.32
N ASP A 54 26.65 -20.03 0.33
CA ASP A 54 27.50 -20.36 1.49
C ASP A 54 27.26 -19.42 2.69
N ASP A 55 26.05 -18.88 2.81
CA ASP A 55 25.63 -17.98 3.90
C ASP A 55 24.28 -18.43 4.49
N PRO A 56 24.23 -19.55 5.22
CA PRO A 56 22.98 -20.10 5.76
C PRO A 56 22.36 -19.21 6.85
N GLU A 57 23.10 -18.24 7.40
CA GLU A 57 22.58 -17.31 8.40
C GLU A 57 21.69 -16.22 7.79
N ASN A 58 21.94 -15.84 6.52
CA ASN A 58 21.22 -14.75 5.85
C ASN A 58 20.57 -15.15 4.53
N CYS A 59 20.78 -16.38 4.07
CA CYS A 59 20.23 -16.90 2.83
C CYS A 59 19.87 -18.39 2.96
N LEU A 60 18.61 -18.70 2.71
CA LEU A 60 18.10 -20.07 2.66
C LEU A 60 17.45 -20.29 1.30
N TYR A 61 17.56 -21.48 0.72
CA TYR A 61 16.94 -21.79 -0.57
C TYR A 61 16.71 -23.29 -0.74
N SER A 62 15.81 -23.66 -1.64
CA SER A 62 15.57 -25.06 -2.01
C SER A 62 16.79 -25.66 -2.70
N GLU A 63 17.26 -26.84 -2.28
CA GLU A 63 18.47 -27.49 -2.82
C GLU A 63 18.48 -27.63 -4.35
N ASN A 64 17.33 -27.86 -4.96
CA ASN A 64 17.16 -28.03 -6.40
C ASN A 64 16.95 -26.72 -7.19
N ILE A 65 17.15 -25.54 -6.58
CA ILE A 65 16.85 -24.23 -7.17
C ILE A 65 17.55 -23.96 -8.50
N ILE A 66 18.81 -24.39 -8.68
CA ILE A 66 19.54 -24.20 -9.93
C ILE A 66 19.28 -25.36 -10.89
N ASP A 67 19.25 -26.59 -10.39
CA ASP A 67 19.12 -27.78 -11.24
C ASP A 67 17.72 -27.89 -11.87
N PHE A 68 16.69 -27.44 -11.16
CA PHE A 68 15.34 -27.31 -11.73
C PHE A 68 15.33 -26.33 -12.91
N ALA A 69 15.98 -25.17 -12.79
CA ALA A 69 16.07 -24.21 -13.89
C ALA A 69 16.77 -24.80 -15.12
N LYS A 70 17.86 -25.55 -14.91
CA LYS A 70 18.57 -26.27 -15.98
C LYS A 70 17.69 -27.34 -16.63
N GLU A 71 17.00 -28.16 -15.84
CA GLU A 71 16.08 -29.20 -16.34
C GLU A 71 14.97 -28.60 -17.22
N LYS A 72 14.46 -27.43 -16.83
CA LYS A 72 13.43 -26.70 -17.59
C LYS A 72 13.99 -25.88 -18.76
N GLY A 73 15.31 -25.84 -18.95
CA GLY A 73 15.95 -25.03 -19.98
C GLY A 73 15.80 -23.51 -19.75
N LEU A 74 15.58 -23.09 -18.50
CA LEU A 74 15.43 -21.69 -18.11
C LEU A 74 16.79 -21.03 -17.76
N TYR A 75 17.83 -21.83 -17.55
CA TYR A 75 19.16 -21.35 -17.20
C TYR A 75 20.26 -22.26 -17.76
N ASN A 76 21.25 -21.65 -18.42
CA ASN A 76 22.49 -22.29 -18.85
C ASN A 76 23.71 -21.57 -18.23
N PRO A 77 24.44 -22.21 -17.29
CA PRO A 77 25.59 -21.60 -16.62
C PRO A 77 26.74 -21.24 -17.58
N GLU A 78 26.81 -21.84 -18.77
CA GLU A 78 27.86 -21.54 -19.75
C GLU A 78 27.62 -20.22 -20.50
N THR A 79 26.37 -19.76 -20.59
CA THR A 79 25.99 -18.59 -21.39
C THR A 79 25.38 -17.45 -20.57
N ASP A 80 24.73 -17.77 -19.45
CA ASP A 80 23.85 -16.82 -18.76
C ASP A 80 24.55 -16.11 -17.58
N GLY A 81 25.77 -16.54 -17.22
CA GLY A 81 26.55 -15.96 -16.13
C GLY A 81 26.11 -16.49 -14.76
N ALA A 82 26.07 -15.62 -13.75
CA ALA A 82 25.66 -16.01 -12.40
C ALA A 82 24.14 -16.26 -12.35
N PHE A 83 23.73 -17.27 -11.58
CA PHE A 83 22.31 -17.57 -11.38
C PHE A 83 21.60 -16.45 -10.61
N ARG A 84 20.49 -15.96 -11.15
CA ARG A 84 19.69 -14.88 -10.57
C ARG A 84 18.23 -15.32 -10.52
N PHE A 85 17.68 -15.47 -9.32
CA PHE A 85 16.36 -16.11 -9.15
C PHE A 85 15.25 -15.36 -9.88
N ASN A 86 15.18 -14.03 -9.74
CA ASN A 86 14.19 -13.21 -10.42
C ASN A 86 14.33 -13.28 -11.95
N ASP A 87 15.54 -13.17 -12.50
CA ASP A 87 15.74 -13.16 -13.96
C ASP A 87 15.42 -14.52 -14.60
N VAL A 88 15.54 -15.62 -13.85
CA VAL A 88 15.26 -16.98 -14.32
C VAL A 88 13.78 -17.37 -14.16
N TYR A 89 13.18 -17.04 -13.02
CA TYR A 89 11.85 -17.53 -12.64
C TYR A 89 10.72 -16.50 -12.75
N ASP A 90 11.05 -15.22 -12.85
CA ASP A 90 10.11 -14.12 -13.06
C ASP A 90 10.73 -13.03 -13.98
N PRO A 91 11.13 -13.39 -15.21
CA PRO A 91 11.93 -12.52 -16.06
C PRO A 91 11.24 -11.18 -16.36
N PRO A 92 11.96 -10.05 -16.26
CA PRO A 92 11.35 -8.74 -16.38
C PRO A 92 10.88 -8.46 -17.81
N SER A 93 9.71 -7.83 -17.93
CA SER A 93 9.24 -7.20 -19.17
C SER A 93 8.96 -5.71 -18.95
N THR A 94 8.95 -4.90 -20.01
CA THR A 94 8.67 -3.46 -19.90
C THR A 94 7.36 -3.16 -19.16
N ALA A 95 6.29 -3.91 -19.48
CA ALA A 95 4.99 -3.75 -18.84
C ALA A 95 5.05 -4.13 -17.36
N HIS A 96 5.71 -5.24 -17.05
CA HIS A 96 5.85 -5.75 -15.69
C HIS A 96 6.67 -4.80 -14.82
N LEU A 97 7.84 -4.33 -15.28
CA LEU A 97 8.67 -3.34 -14.59
C LEU A 97 7.90 -2.05 -14.31
N LYS A 98 7.14 -1.54 -15.27
CA LYS A 98 6.27 -0.38 -15.06
C LYS A 98 5.21 -0.65 -13.99
N TYR A 99 4.60 -1.82 -14.00
CA TYR A 99 3.54 -2.22 -13.06
C TYR A 99 4.06 -2.47 -11.63
N THR A 100 5.30 -2.92 -11.47
CA THR A 100 5.84 -3.37 -10.17
C THR A 100 6.92 -2.45 -9.62
N GLU A 101 7.98 -2.20 -10.38
CA GLU A 101 9.17 -1.51 -9.92
C GLU A 101 8.94 0.00 -9.69
N THR A 102 7.92 0.60 -10.31
CA THR A 102 7.52 1.99 -10.01
C THR A 102 7.09 2.12 -8.53
N ARG A 103 6.41 1.10 -7.98
CA ARG A 103 5.98 1.06 -6.56
C ARG A 103 7.17 0.91 -5.62
N VAL A 104 8.10 -0.01 -5.94
CA VAL A 104 9.34 -0.21 -5.18
C VAL A 104 10.17 1.06 -5.15
N TRP A 105 10.36 1.68 -6.33
CA TRP A 105 11.04 2.97 -6.47
C TRP A 105 10.40 4.05 -5.61
N SER A 106 9.07 4.16 -5.60
CA SER A 106 8.39 5.19 -4.82
C SER A 106 8.54 5.01 -3.31
N ILE A 107 8.54 3.77 -2.82
CA ILE A 107 8.84 3.49 -1.41
C ILE A 107 10.29 3.87 -1.09
N PHE A 108 11.23 3.44 -1.93
CA PHE A 108 12.66 3.65 -1.68
C PHE A 108 13.06 5.12 -1.72
N ARG A 109 12.61 5.89 -2.72
CA ARG A 109 12.90 7.34 -2.80
C ARG A 109 12.35 8.11 -1.60
N ARG A 110 11.26 7.64 -0.98
CA ARG A 110 10.62 8.28 0.18
C ARG A 110 11.28 7.90 1.49
N ALA A 111 11.78 6.66 1.60
CA ALA A 111 12.49 6.17 2.79
C ALA A 111 13.97 6.58 2.83
N ALA A 112 14.62 6.69 1.67
CA ALA A 112 16.00 7.15 1.51
C ALA A 112 16.13 8.20 0.40
N PRO A 113 15.59 9.42 0.58
CA PRO A 113 15.72 10.50 -0.41
C PRO A 113 17.16 10.79 -0.83
N SER A 114 18.13 10.67 0.08
CA SER A 114 19.54 10.92 -0.19
C SER A 114 20.17 9.97 -1.22
N ALA A 115 19.54 8.82 -1.46
CA ALA A 115 20.02 7.84 -2.44
C ALA A 115 19.65 8.19 -3.89
N GLU A 116 18.74 9.16 -4.09
CA GLU A 116 18.36 9.68 -5.42
C GLU A 116 18.10 8.58 -6.47
N PHE A 117 17.33 7.55 -6.10
CA PHE A 117 17.03 6.42 -7.00
C PHE A 117 16.45 6.91 -8.33
N SER A 118 17.14 6.60 -9.43
CA SER A 118 16.70 6.95 -10.78
C SER A 118 15.46 6.14 -11.20
N PRO A 119 14.48 6.73 -11.92
CA PRO A 119 13.33 6.00 -12.45
C PRO A 119 13.67 5.06 -13.63
N ASP A 120 14.90 5.08 -14.11
CA ASP A 120 15.32 4.43 -15.37
C ASP A 120 15.01 2.93 -15.42
N TYR A 121 15.15 2.22 -14.29
CA TYR A 121 14.91 0.78 -14.25
C TYR A 121 13.42 0.44 -14.42
N HIS A 122 12.53 1.13 -13.69
CA HIS A 122 11.08 0.91 -13.82
C HIS A 122 10.49 1.50 -15.12
N ARG A 123 11.34 2.12 -15.95
CA ARG A 123 11.04 2.56 -17.33
C ARG A 123 11.77 1.73 -18.38
N ASN A 124 12.41 0.63 -17.98
CA ASN A 124 13.17 -0.27 -18.84
C ASN A 124 14.17 0.48 -19.75
N LYS A 125 14.83 1.53 -19.24
CA LYS A 125 15.85 2.23 -20.02
C LYS A 125 17.08 1.35 -20.18
N LYS A 126 17.68 1.36 -21.37
CA LYS A 126 18.86 0.55 -21.69
C LYS A 126 20.01 0.85 -20.72
N GLY A 127 20.55 -0.20 -20.09
CA GLY A 127 21.66 -0.09 -19.14
C GLY A 127 21.26 0.25 -17.70
N ALA A 128 19.97 0.46 -17.43
CA ALA A 128 19.49 0.65 -16.06
C ALA A 128 19.66 -0.64 -15.25
N LYS A 129 20.06 -0.50 -13.98
CA LYS A 129 20.25 -1.61 -13.05
C LYS A 129 19.02 -1.75 -12.13
N PRO A 130 18.68 -2.97 -11.68
CA PRO A 130 17.64 -3.16 -10.68
C PRO A 130 17.87 -2.35 -9.40
N TYR A 131 16.78 -1.94 -8.75
CA TYR A 131 16.87 -1.36 -7.42
C TYR A 131 17.45 -2.38 -6.43
N PRO A 132 18.29 -1.96 -5.48
CA PRO A 132 18.90 -2.87 -4.50
C PRO A 132 17.83 -3.63 -3.71
N LEU A 133 18.07 -4.90 -3.39
CA LEU A 133 17.11 -5.72 -2.65
C LEU A 133 16.76 -5.08 -1.30
N PHE A 134 17.79 -4.56 -0.61
CA PHE A 134 17.69 -3.87 0.67
C PHE A 134 18.25 -2.45 0.57
N ILE A 135 17.60 -1.49 1.22
CA ILE A 135 18.11 -0.12 1.38
C ILE A 135 18.18 0.24 2.85
N LYS A 136 19.09 1.16 3.19
CA LYS A 136 19.11 1.80 4.51
C LYS A 136 18.29 3.09 4.42
N PRO A 137 17.19 3.23 5.18
CA PRO A 137 16.47 4.49 5.25
C PRO A 137 17.37 5.62 5.78
N ASP A 138 17.15 6.85 5.34
CA ASP A 138 17.93 8.04 5.78
C ASP A 138 17.76 8.31 7.28
N LYS A 139 16.61 7.92 7.82
CA LYS A 139 16.24 8.03 9.23
C LYS A 139 15.49 6.78 9.69
N LYS A 140 15.52 6.49 10.99
CA LYS A 140 14.65 5.46 11.57
C LYS A 140 13.19 5.78 11.26
N LEU A 141 12.47 4.81 10.69
CA LEU A 141 11.06 4.96 10.34
C LEU A 141 10.19 4.87 11.59
N LYS A 142 9.32 5.85 11.76
CA LYS A 142 8.21 5.77 12.71
C LYS A 142 7.06 5.01 12.07
N LEU A 143 6.11 4.57 12.88
CA LEU A 143 4.92 3.87 12.40
C LEU A 143 4.11 4.72 11.41
N GLN A 144 3.98 6.04 11.64
CA GLN A 144 3.35 6.93 10.67
C GLN A 144 4.10 7.02 9.34
N ASP A 145 5.44 6.90 9.35
CA ASP A 145 6.21 6.88 8.10
C ASP A 145 5.83 5.61 7.30
N VAL A 146 5.70 4.45 7.97
CA VAL A 146 5.28 3.19 7.33
C VAL A 146 3.85 3.25 6.78
N PHE A 147 2.89 3.78 7.55
CA PHE A 147 1.52 4.03 7.06
C PHE A 147 1.54 4.90 5.82
N SER A 148 2.34 5.96 5.84
CA SER A 148 2.43 6.89 4.73
C SER A 148 3.06 6.28 3.47
N LEU A 149 4.02 5.36 3.60
CA LEU A 149 4.69 4.72 2.46
C LEU A 149 3.73 3.90 1.59
N VAL A 150 2.68 3.33 2.20
CA VAL A 150 1.63 2.59 1.45
C VAL A 150 0.49 3.48 0.94
N ARG A 151 0.51 4.78 1.29
CA ARG A 151 -0.46 5.79 0.85
C ARG A 151 0.11 6.64 -0.29
N ASP A 152 0.38 6.01 -1.44
CA ASP A 152 1.11 6.66 -2.53
C ASP A 152 0.48 6.44 -3.91
N HIS A 153 0.39 7.53 -4.65
CA HIS A 153 0.08 7.62 -6.07
C HIS A 153 1.19 8.40 -6.81
N TYR A 154 2.44 8.25 -6.33
CA TYR A 154 3.63 8.91 -6.85
C TYR A 154 3.67 10.42 -6.67
N GLU A 155 3.08 10.91 -5.59
CA GLU A 155 3.02 12.34 -5.29
C GLU A 155 4.41 13.01 -5.32
N GLY A 156 4.44 14.20 -5.93
CA GLY A 156 5.67 15.00 -6.04
C GLY A 156 6.63 14.55 -7.14
N THR A 157 6.21 13.63 -8.02
CA THR A 157 7.03 13.13 -9.13
C THR A 157 6.37 13.42 -10.49
N GLU A 158 7.07 13.14 -11.58
CA GLU A 158 6.49 13.16 -12.93
C GLU A 158 5.40 12.09 -13.15
N PHE A 159 5.29 11.11 -12.25
CA PHE A 159 4.29 10.05 -12.29
C PHE A 159 3.08 10.31 -11.37
N ASP A 160 3.00 11.49 -10.75
CA ASP A 160 1.91 11.88 -9.85
C ASP A 160 0.56 11.80 -10.57
N MET A 161 -0.22 10.77 -10.24
CA MET A 161 -1.47 10.43 -10.93
C MET A 161 -2.59 11.45 -10.71
N ARG A 162 -2.38 12.48 -9.88
CA ARG A 162 -3.37 13.54 -9.62
C ARG A 162 -3.24 14.71 -10.59
N LYS A 163 -2.16 14.76 -11.38
CA LYS A 163 -1.81 15.94 -12.21
C LYS A 163 -2.03 15.75 -13.70
N ASP A 164 -2.20 14.52 -14.16
CA ASP A 164 -2.45 14.25 -15.58
C ASP A 164 -3.89 14.60 -16.00
N ILE A 165 -4.18 14.53 -17.30
CA ILE A 165 -5.52 14.80 -17.84
C ILE A 165 -6.56 13.76 -17.38
N ALA A 166 -6.14 12.52 -17.14
CA ALA A 166 -7.01 11.44 -16.69
C ALA A 166 -7.45 11.61 -15.23
N ALA A 167 -6.80 12.48 -14.46
CA ALA A 167 -7.22 12.86 -13.12
C ALA A 167 -8.48 13.74 -13.09
N GLY A 168 -8.89 14.28 -14.25
CA GLY A 168 -10.07 15.12 -14.39
C GLY A 168 -9.97 16.46 -13.64
N PRO A 169 -11.08 17.18 -13.51
CA PRO A 169 -11.10 18.51 -12.88
C PRO A 169 -10.81 18.49 -11.37
N SER A 170 -10.97 17.34 -10.72
CA SER A 170 -10.82 17.17 -9.27
C SER A 170 -9.50 16.50 -8.87
N GLY A 171 -8.62 16.14 -9.81
CA GLY A 171 -7.32 15.54 -9.49
C GLY A 171 -7.40 14.14 -8.88
N ASN A 172 -8.42 13.35 -9.25
CA ASN A 172 -8.61 11.98 -8.76
C ASN A 172 -7.52 11.04 -9.31
N PRO A 173 -6.71 10.36 -8.47
CA PRO A 173 -5.65 9.47 -8.94
C PRO A 173 -6.16 8.09 -9.42
N ASN A 174 -7.42 7.74 -9.17
CA ASN A 174 -7.94 6.42 -9.49
C ASN A 174 -8.16 6.23 -11.00
N ARG A 175 -7.79 5.05 -11.52
CA ARG A 175 -7.99 4.65 -12.92
C ARG A 175 -8.73 3.32 -12.96
N PRO A 176 -9.89 3.24 -13.66
CA PRO A 176 -10.62 1.99 -13.78
C PRO A 176 -9.81 0.96 -14.54
N ARG A 177 -10.04 -0.33 -14.24
CA ARG A 177 -9.45 -1.44 -14.99
C ARG A 177 -10.16 -1.61 -16.35
N PRO A 178 -9.49 -2.19 -17.37
CA PRO A 178 -8.09 -2.64 -17.36
C PRO A 178 -7.09 -1.47 -17.32
N LEU A 179 -5.91 -1.70 -16.73
CA LEU A 179 -4.85 -0.67 -16.67
C LEU A 179 -4.05 -0.56 -17.95
N GLU A 180 -4.25 -1.48 -18.89
CA GLU A 180 -3.62 -1.50 -20.20
C GLU A 180 -4.69 -1.42 -21.29
N TRP A 181 -4.37 -0.77 -22.39
CA TRP A 181 -5.22 -0.70 -23.57
C TRP A 181 -4.39 -0.62 -24.85
N GLU A 182 -5.03 -0.83 -25.99
CA GLU A 182 -4.38 -0.76 -27.30
C GLU A 182 -5.16 0.17 -28.23
N VAL A 183 -4.43 1.03 -28.95
CA VAL A 183 -4.99 1.89 -30.02
C VAL A 183 -4.04 1.83 -31.21
N ASN A 184 -4.57 1.51 -32.39
CA ASN A 184 -3.81 1.42 -33.64
C ASN A 184 -2.56 0.51 -33.54
N GLY A 185 -2.68 -0.63 -32.86
CA GLY A 185 -1.59 -1.60 -32.68
C GLY A 185 -0.53 -1.20 -31.64
N GLN A 186 -0.65 -0.04 -31.01
CA GLN A 186 0.24 0.41 -29.93
C GLN A 186 -0.42 0.17 -28.57
N LYS A 187 0.32 -0.50 -27.67
CA LYS A 187 -0.10 -0.70 -26.29
C LYS A 187 0.27 0.50 -25.41
N TYR A 188 -0.62 0.80 -24.48
CA TYR A 188 -0.50 1.87 -23.49
C TYR A 188 -0.88 1.32 -22.12
N SER A 189 -0.49 2.03 -21.06
CA SER A 189 -0.93 1.69 -19.72
C SER A 189 -0.96 2.89 -18.77
N TRP A 190 -1.84 2.84 -17.78
CA TRP A 190 -1.80 3.70 -16.62
C TRP A 190 -0.67 3.25 -15.68
N GLU A 191 -0.25 4.12 -14.77
CA GLU A 191 0.54 3.66 -13.63
C GLU A 191 -0.31 2.77 -12.73
N ARG A 192 0.30 1.76 -12.11
CA ARG A 192 -0.29 1.02 -10.99
C ARG A 192 0.18 1.69 -9.70
N PRO A 193 -0.62 2.51 -9.02
CA PRO A 193 -0.22 3.17 -7.77
C PRO A 193 0.01 2.14 -6.65
N ILE A 194 0.59 2.54 -5.52
CA ILE A 194 0.64 1.69 -4.33
C ILE A 194 -0.75 1.61 -3.74
N SER A 195 -1.34 2.78 -3.49
CA SER A 195 -2.69 2.93 -2.98
C SER A 195 -3.73 2.75 -4.08
N THR A 196 -4.79 2.01 -3.81
CA THR A 196 -5.85 1.74 -4.80
C THR A 196 -7.13 1.27 -4.14
N TYR A 197 -8.26 1.61 -4.75
CA TYR A 197 -9.59 1.06 -4.43
C TYR A 197 -9.69 -0.47 -4.58
N ASN A 198 -8.71 -1.14 -5.20
CA ASN A 198 -8.66 -2.61 -5.22
C ASN A 198 -8.15 -3.23 -3.90
N THR A 199 -7.67 -2.42 -2.96
CA THR A 199 -7.22 -2.92 -1.65
C THR A 199 -8.42 -3.37 -0.83
N ALA A 200 -8.55 -4.67 -0.59
CA ALA A 200 -9.59 -5.17 0.31
C ALA A 200 -9.32 -4.74 1.76
N PHE A 201 -8.07 -4.88 2.18
CA PHE A 201 -7.55 -4.46 3.48
C PHE A 201 -6.06 -4.21 3.40
N SER A 202 -5.53 -3.50 4.39
CA SER A 202 -4.10 -3.28 4.58
C SER A 202 -3.76 -3.43 6.05
N TYR A 203 -2.55 -3.88 6.34
CA TYR A 203 -2.06 -3.96 7.70
C TYR A 203 -0.57 -3.67 7.81
N VAL A 204 -0.17 -3.23 9.01
CA VAL A 204 1.23 -3.13 9.42
C VAL A 204 1.41 -3.93 10.69
N ALA A 205 2.23 -4.99 10.62
CA ALA A 205 2.63 -5.76 11.79
C ALA A 205 3.78 -5.05 12.51
N GLN A 206 3.56 -4.68 13.77
CA GLN A 206 4.56 -4.12 14.66
C GLN A 206 4.93 -5.17 15.71
N LEU A 207 6.15 -5.68 15.64
CA LEU A 207 6.67 -6.76 16.48
C LEU A 207 7.75 -6.19 17.40
N ARG A 208 7.57 -6.26 18.73
CA ARG A 208 8.40 -5.54 19.70
C ARG A 208 8.99 -6.48 20.74
N ASN A 209 10.28 -6.77 20.64
CA ASN A 209 10.99 -7.68 21.53
C ASN A 209 11.22 -7.14 22.95
N TYR A 210 10.99 -5.85 23.19
CA TYR A 210 11.13 -5.21 24.51
C TYR A 210 9.86 -5.27 25.36
N LEU A 211 8.81 -5.95 24.88
CA LEU A 211 7.56 -6.20 25.60
C LEU A 211 7.25 -7.70 25.61
N PRO A 212 6.48 -8.20 26.60
CA PRO A 212 5.97 -9.57 26.57
C PRO A 212 5.15 -9.83 25.30
N ASP A 213 5.18 -11.06 24.79
CA ASP A 213 4.55 -11.43 23.51
C ASP A 213 3.05 -11.07 23.46
N GLU A 214 2.35 -11.12 24.58
CA GLU A 214 0.92 -10.79 24.64
C GLU A 214 0.64 -9.29 24.40
N ILE A 215 1.65 -8.44 24.45
CA ILE A 215 1.57 -6.99 24.27
C ILE A 215 2.41 -6.54 23.08
N GLY A 216 3.57 -7.16 22.87
CA GLY A 216 4.60 -6.74 21.93
C GLY A 216 4.15 -6.78 20.47
N GLY A 217 3.25 -7.71 20.11
CA GLY A 217 2.66 -7.83 18.77
C GLY A 217 1.40 -7.00 18.58
N ILE A 218 1.42 -6.09 17.58
CA ILE A 218 0.24 -5.33 17.15
C ILE A 218 0.10 -5.43 15.63
N CYS A 219 -1.10 -5.77 15.19
CA CYS A 219 -1.55 -5.61 13.81
C CYS A 219 -2.32 -4.28 13.69
N TRP A 220 -1.71 -3.29 13.06
CA TRP A 220 -2.40 -2.06 12.69
C TRP A 220 -3.21 -2.33 11.44
N PHE A 221 -4.52 -2.43 11.58
CA PHE A 221 -5.41 -2.93 10.53
C PHE A 221 -6.30 -1.83 9.97
N ALA A 222 -6.59 -1.90 8.68
CA ALA A 222 -7.55 -1.03 7.99
C ALA A 222 -8.17 -1.76 6.79
N VAL A 223 -9.36 -1.33 6.37
CA VAL A 223 -10.05 -1.84 5.18
C VAL A 223 -10.01 -0.82 4.05
N ASP A 224 -10.20 -1.27 2.82
CA ASP A 224 -10.31 -0.42 1.62
C ASP A 224 -9.02 0.35 1.24
N ASP A 225 -9.13 1.28 0.29
CA ASP A 225 -8.05 2.10 -0.26
C ASP A 225 -7.18 2.74 0.83
N THR A 226 -5.88 2.41 0.82
CA THR A 226 -4.92 2.89 1.80
C THR A 226 -4.89 4.41 1.97
N TYR A 227 -5.14 5.17 0.91
CA TYR A 227 -5.06 6.62 0.95
C TYR A 227 -6.14 7.23 1.83
N THR A 228 -7.32 6.63 1.80
CA THR A 228 -8.54 7.09 2.47
C THR A 228 -8.99 6.13 3.57
N ASN A 229 -8.16 5.17 3.99
CA ASN A 229 -8.45 4.28 5.10
C ASN A 229 -8.03 4.86 6.45
N CYS A 230 -8.14 4.10 7.54
CA CYS A 230 -7.63 4.51 8.85
C CYS A 230 -7.19 3.29 9.63
N TYR A 231 -5.92 3.27 10.02
CA TYR A 231 -5.36 2.19 10.82
C TYR A 231 -5.81 2.30 12.27
N PHE A 232 -6.21 1.17 12.85
CA PHE A 232 -6.42 1.02 14.29
C PHE A 232 -5.64 -0.19 14.83
N PRO A 233 -5.24 -0.15 16.11
CA PRO A 233 -4.44 -1.22 16.69
C PRO A 233 -5.30 -2.44 17.05
N ILE A 234 -4.85 -3.62 16.61
CA ILE A 234 -5.32 -4.93 17.07
C ILE A 234 -4.14 -5.63 17.74
N TYR A 235 -4.19 -5.82 19.05
CA TYR A 235 -3.17 -6.60 19.76
C TYR A 235 -3.28 -8.08 19.36
N CYS A 236 -2.13 -8.73 19.12
CA CYS A 236 -2.11 -10.09 18.59
C CYS A 236 -2.62 -11.15 19.58
N ASN A 237 -2.72 -10.85 20.87
CA ASN A 237 -3.34 -11.72 21.86
C ASN A 237 -4.87 -11.63 21.91
N ASN A 238 -5.48 -10.81 21.04
CA ASN A 238 -6.92 -10.68 21.00
C ASN A 238 -7.61 -11.96 20.57
N THR A 239 -8.77 -12.21 21.16
CA THR A 239 -9.67 -13.32 20.82
C THR A 239 -10.99 -12.84 20.22
N VAL A 240 -11.18 -11.53 20.15
CA VAL A 240 -12.33 -10.87 19.53
C VAL A 240 -11.89 -9.74 18.62
N ILE A 241 -12.67 -9.51 17.56
CA ILE A 241 -12.49 -8.41 16.62
C ILE A 241 -13.74 -7.52 16.62
N PRO A 242 -13.63 -6.22 16.28
CA PRO A 242 -14.80 -5.36 16.21
C PRO A 242 -15.79 -5.87 15.16
N LYS A 243 -17.07 -5.99 15.53
CA LYS A 243 -18.14 -6.56 14.67
C LYS A 243 -18.17 -5.96 13.26
N PRO A 244 -18.04 -4.62 13.05
CA PRO A 244 -18.06 -4.04 11.71
C PRO A 244 -16.94 -4.54 10.77
N PHE A 245 -15.82 -5.01 11.34
CA PHE A 245 -14.68 -5.56 10.60
C PHE A 245 -14.76 -7.08 10.43
N ALA A 246 -15.75 -7.73 11.06
CA ALA A 246 -16.04 -9.15 10.94
C ALA A 246 -17.17 -9.45 9.93
N THR A 247 -17.82 -8.40 9.41
CA THR A 247 -19.00 -8.51 8.53
C THR A 247 -18.72 -7.91 7.16
N GLY A 248 -19.12 -8.62 6.11
CA GLY A 248 -19.02 -8.13 4.74
C GLY A 248 -19.90 -8.94 3.79
N ASP A 249 -20.62 -8.23 2.92
CA ASP A 249 -21.36 -8.79 1.79
C ASP A 249 -21.10 -7.90 0.58
N ILE A 250 -20.33 -8.39 -0.38
CA ILE A 250 -19.92 -7.61 -1.55
C ILE A 250 -21.08 -7.27 -2.49
N ASN A 251 -22.26 -7.89 -2.32
CA ASN A 251 -23.40 -7.70 -3.20
C ASN A 251 -24.45 -6.75 -2.62
N HIS A 252 -24.43 -6.50 -1.30
CA HIS A 252 -25.43 -5.69 -0.61
C HIS A 252 -24.77 -4.66 0.29
N TYR A 253 -25.01 -3.38 0.01
CA TYR A 253 -24.54 -2.29 0.84
C TYR A 253 -25.12 -2.39 2.26
N SER A 254 -24.27 -2.19 3.26
CA SER A 254 -24.66 -2.03 4.66
C SER A 254 -23.66 -1.14 5.37
N ASP A 255 -24.13 -0.07 6.00
CA ASP A 255 -23.29 0.79 6.84
C ASP A 255 -22.86 0.11 8.15
N GLU A 256 -23.44 -1.05 8.51
CA GLU A 256 -22.93 -1.90 9.59
C GLU A 256 -21.57 -2.55 9.25
N SER A 257 -21.23 -2.67 7.97
CA SER A 257 -19.93 -3.18 7.52
C SER A 257 -18.93 -2.03 7.42
N ALA A 258 -17.77 -2.20 8.06
CA ALA A 258 -16.67 -1.26 7.91
C ALA A 258 -16.24 -1.16 6.45
N TRP A 259 -16.15 -2.28 5.74
CA TRP A 259 -15.72 -2.27 4.34
C TRP A 259 -16.61 -1.39 3.45
N TRP A 260 -17.93 -1.43 3.64
CA TRP A 260 -18.88 -0.58 2.90
C TRP A 260 -18.85 0.88 3.35
N ALA A 261 -18.70 1.16 4.65
CA ALA A 261 -18.56 2.53 5.14
C ALA A 261 -17.31 3.22 4.56
N PHE A 262 -16.19 2.50 4.47
CA PHE A 262 -14.96 2.97 3.81
C PHE A 262 -15.14 3.13 2.31
N ASN A 263 -15.73 2.12 1.64
CA ASN A 263 -16.00 2.19 0.20
C ASN A 263 -16.89 3.38 -0.16
N PHE A 264 -17.93 3.65 0.63
CA PHE A 264 -18.81 4.79 0.42
C PHE A 264 -18.03 6.11 0.45
N VAL A 265 -17.23 6.33 1.50
CA VAL A 265 -16.42 7.55 1.64
C VAL A 265 -15.41 7.70 0.51
N ALA A 266 -14.65 6.63 0.19
CA ALA A 266 -13.62 6.65 -0.84
C ALA A 266 -14.20 6.92 -2.24
N ASN A 267 -15.30 6.24 -2.59
CA ASN A 267 -15.94 6.40 -3.89
C ASN A 267 -16.64 7.76 -4.03
N PHE A 268 -17.35 8.21 -2.98
CA PHE A 268 -18.01 9.52 -3.00
C PHE A 268 -16.98 10.65 -3.14
N ALA A 269 -15.82 10.50 -2.49
CA ALA A 269 -14.70 11.44 -2.58
C ALA A 269 -14.18 11.64 -4.01
N MET A 270 -14.34 10.66 -4.92
CA MET A 270 -13.85 10.77 -6.29
C MET A 270 -14.49 11.93 -7.07
N ILE A 271 -15.71 12.35 -6.71
CA ILE A 271 -16.45 13.42 -7.39
C ILE A 271 -15.74 14.77 -7.24
N ARG A 272 -15.28 15.09 -6.02
CA ARG A 272 -14.53 16.31 -5.68
C ARG A 272 -13.30 15.97 -4.85
N TYR A 273 -12.45 15.12 -5.42
CA TYR A 273 -11.28 14.55 -4.76
C TYR A 273 -10.36 15.62 -4.17
N ASP A 274 -10.09 16.69 -4.93
CA ASP A 274 -9.34 17.90 -4.54
C ASP A 274 -9.76 18.49 -3.19
N LEU A 275 -11.04 18.36 -2.83
CA LEU A 275 -11.61 18.89 -1.59
C LEU A 275 -11.84 17.80 -0.55
N MET A 276 -12.62 16.78 -0.91
CA MET A 276 -13.12 15.76 0.03
C MET A 276 -11.98 14.93 0.63
N VAL A 277 -10.89 14.70 -0.11
CA VAL A 277 -9.75 13.93 0.41
C VAL A 277 -9.07 14.62 1.60
N ASN A 278 -9.13 15.96 1.68
CA ASN A 278 -8.52 16.70 2.78
C ASN A 278 -9.30 16.49 4.09
N ASP A 279 -10.63 16.52 4.02
CA ASP A 279 -11.50 16.21 5.17
C ASP A 279 -11.28 14.76 5.63
N ILE A 280 -11.15 13.81 4.70
CA ILE A 280 -10.84 12.41 5.02
C ILE A 280 -9.50 12.31 5.75
N LYS A 281 -8.46 12.95 5.22
CA LYS A 281 -7.11 12.92 5.81
C LYS A 281 -7.04 13.60 7.17
N GLU A 282 -7.86 14.61 7.40
CA GLU A 282 -7.98 15.25 8.71
C GLU A 282 -8.49 14.25 9.76
N ILE A 283 -9.62 13.59 9.50
CA ILE A 283 -10.19 12.60 10.42
C ILE A 283 -9.28 11.37 10.56
N GLN A 284 -8.71 10.86 9.46
CA GLN A 284 -7.70 9.81 9.45
C GLN A 284 -6.53 10.15 10.40
N SER A 285 -5.94 11.34 10.23
CA SER A 285 -4.79 11.77 11.04
C SER A 285 -5.15 11.98 12.50
N GLN A 286 -6.35 12.52 12.80
CA GLN A 286 -6.81 12.70 14.17
C GLN A 286 -6.90 11.36 14.91
N LEU A 287 -7.56 10.36 14.30
CA LEU A 287 -7.77 9.05 14.91
C LEU A 287 -6.45 8.26 15.03
N GLU A 288 -5.65 8.22 13.97
CA GLU A 288 -4.36 7.50 14.01
C GLU A 288 -3.42 8.10 15.06
N ASN A 289 -3.33 9.43 15.13
CA ASN A 289 -2.50 10.08 16.16
C ASN A 289 -3.03 9.81 17.57
N GLU A 290 -4.35 9.77 17.77
CA GLU A 290 -4.93 9.41 19.05
C GLU A 290 -4.47 8.00 19.48
N PHE A 291 -4.59 7.00 18.60
CA PHE A 291 -4.17 5.63 18.92
C PHE A 291 -2.67 5.55 19.23
N LEU A 292 -1.84 6.24 18.46
CA LEU A 292 -0.39 6.28 18.65
C LEU A 292 0.00 6.94 19.97
N ILE A 293 -0.68 8.03 20.37
CA ILE A 293 -0.46 8.70 21.66
C ILE A 293 -0.90 7.80 22.82
N MET A 294 -2.04 7.14 22.68
CA MET A 294 -2.61 6.30 23.74
C MET A 294 -1.84 5.00 23.97
N GLN A 295 -1.14 4.49 22.96
CA GLN A 295 -0.44 3.20 22.98
C GLN A 295 0.38 2.99 24.28
N LYS A 296 1.24 3.93 24.64
CA LYS A 296 2.09 3.82 25.84
C LYS A 296 1.27 3.68 27.13
N ALA A 297 0.17 4.41 27.25
CA ALA A 297 -0.68 4.36 28.44
C ALA A 297 -1.46 3.05 28.53
N VAL A 298 -1.96 2.56 27.38
CA VAL A 298 -2.64 1.27 27.26
C VAL A 298 -1.71 0.14 27.70
N GLU A 299 -0.49 0.13 27.18
CA GLU A 299 0.48 -0.93 27.46
C GLU A 299 0.98 -0.89 28.91
N ALA A 300 1.19 0.31 29.47
CA ALA A 300 1.56 0.46 30.87
C ALA A 300 0.45 -0.01 31.83
N ALA A 301 -0.82 0.07 31.42
CA ALA A 301 -1.93 -0.51 32.18
C ALA A 301 -1.96 -2.03 32.03
N ALA A 302 -1.84 -2.55 30.80
CA ALA A 302 -1.83 -3.98 30.49
C ALA A 302 -0.71 -4.75 31.21
N LEU A 303 0.48 -4.14 31.35
CA LEU A 303 1.62 -4.71 32.06
C LEU A 303 1.39 -4.92 33.57
N LYS A 304 0.41 -4.23 34.16
CA LYS A 304 0.07 -4.34 35.60
C LYS A 304 -1.01 -5.37 35.89
N MET A 305 -1.58 -6.00 34.85
CA MET A 305 -2.68 -6.95 34.96
C MET A 305 -2.18 -8.39 34.89
N ASP A 306 -2.89 -9.31 35.53
CA ASP A 306 -2.75 -10.75 35.25
C ASP A 306 -3.19 -11.08 33.81
N ASP A 307 -2.86 -12.27 33.32
CA ASP A 307 -3.03 -12.62 31.90
C ASP A 307 -4.49 -12.57 31.44
N LYS A 308 -5.44 -12.99 32.29
CA LYS A 308 -6.87 -12.97 31.97
C LYS A 308 -7.39 -11.55 31.84
N ASN A 309 -7.05 -10.69 32.80
CA ASN A 309 -7.47 -9.29 32.79
C ASN A 309 -6.76 -8.49 31.70
N ARG A 310 -5.49 -8.79 31.41
CA ARG A 310 -4.71 -8.20 30.32
C ARG A 310 -5.35 -8.50 28.96
N MET A 311 -5.66 -9.76 28.68
CA MET A 311 -6.33 -10.17 27.44
C MET A 311 -7.67 -9.44 27.29
N LEU A 312 -8.52 -9.44 28.32
CA LEU A 312 -9.81 -8.75 28.28
C LEU A 312 -9.66 -7.24 28.04
N TYR A 313 -8.67 -6.61 28.68
CA TYR A 313 -8.39 -5.20 28.52
C TYR A 313 -7.95 -4.85 27.08
N LEU A 314 -7.02 -5.61 26.51
CA LEU A 314 -6.51 -5.39 25.14
C LEU A 314 -7.56 -5.71 24.06
N ASN A 315 -8.37 -6.75 24.29
CA ASN A 315 -9.57 -7.05 23.50
C ASN A 315 -10.50 -5.84 23.44
N ASN A 316 -10.89 -5.32 24.62
CA ASN A 316 -11.79 -4.18 24.71
C ASN A 316 -11.20 -2.93 24.06
N TYR A 317 -9.91 -2.66 24.26
CA TYR A 317 -9.24 -1.52 23.62
C TYR A 317 -9.28 -1.61 22.09
N SER A 318 -8.98 -2.78 21.53
CA SER A 318 -8.94 -2.97 20.07
C SER A 318 -10.35 -2.92 19.46
N VAL A 319 -11.34 -3.55 20.11
CA VAL A 319 -12.75 -3.49 19.69
C VAL A 319 -13.28 -2.06 19.73
N ASN A 320 -13.01 -1.32 20.81
CA ASN A 320 -13.42 0.07 20.93
C ASN A 320 -12.74 0.96 19.88
N SER A 321 -11.46 0.71 19.59
CA SER A 321 -10.72 1.45 18.55
C SER A 321 -11.33 1.22 17.17
N GLY A 322 -11.62 -0.04 16.80
CA GLY A 322 -12.28 -0.35 15.53
C GLY A 322 -13.69 0.23 15.44
N ASN A 323 -14.52 0.09 16.48
CA ASN A 323 -15.86 0.70 16.51
C ASN A 323 -15.80 2.22 16.38
N LYS A 324 -14.81 2.87 17.01
CA LYS A 324 -14.60 4.31 16.89
C LYS A 324 -14.26 4.72 15.46
N VAL A 325 -13.35 4.02 14.81
CA VAL A 325 -13.00 4.26 13.40
C VAL A 325 -14.21 4.08 12.49
N HIS A 326 -14.96 2.98 12.64
CA HIS A 326 -16.14 2.69 11.84
C HIS A 326 -17.22 3.78 11.99
N ASN A 327 -17.57 4.15 13.22
CA ASN A 327 -18.53 5.22 13.49
C ASN A 327 -18.08 6.56 12.91
N ALA A 328 -16.78 6.87 12.98
CA ALA A 328 -16.23 8.07 12.38
C ALA A 328 -16.37 8.06 10.84
N TRP A 329 -16.18 6.91 10.20
CA TRP A 329 -16.34 6.77 8.75
C TRP A 329 -17.78 6.91 8.28
N ILE A 330 -18.75 6.33 9.00
CA ILE A 330 -20.19 6.55 8.72
C ILE A 330 -20.51 8.05 8.82
N LYS A 331 -20.09 8.69 9.92
CA LYS A 331 -20.33 10.11 10.15
C LYS A 331 -19.70 10.97 9.05
N LEU A 332 -18.45 10.68 8.69
CA LEU A 332 -17.72 11.37 7.65
C LEU A 332 -18.45 11.26 6.30
N GLY A 333 -18.92 10.06 5.93
CA GLY A 333 -19.72 9.88 4.70
C GLY A 333 -20.95 10.80 4.66
N ASN A 334 -21.71 10.86 5.75
CA ASN A 334 -22.87 11.75 5.86
C ASN A 334 -22.49 13.23 5.78
N GLU A 335 -21.38 13.62 6.42
CA GLU A 335 -20.86 14.99 6.38
C GLU A 335 -20.44 15.38 4.97
N LEU A 336 -19.73 14.52 4.24
CA LEU A 336 -19.29 14.78 2.86
C LEU A 336 -20.48 15.03 1.92
N ILE A 337 -21.54 14.22 2.01
CA ILE A 337 -22.76 14.43 1.20
C ILE A 337 -23.33 15.82 1.46
N SER A 338 -23.49 16.17 2.74
CA SER A 338 -24.14 17.42 3.12
C SER A 338 -23.29 18.67 2.85
N LYS A 339 -21.95 18.54 2.94
CA LYS A 339 -20.98 19.62 2.78
C LYS A 339 -20.71 19.94 1.31
N TYR A 340 -20.69 18.94 0.43
CA TYR A 340 -20.29 19.07 -0.98
C TYR A 340 -21.43 18.89 -2.00
N ASN A 341 -22.66 19.18 -1.57
CA ASN A 341 -23.85 18.95 -2.38
C ASN A 341 -23.88 19.81 -3.67
N ASP A 342 -24.26 19.19 -4.80
CA ASP A 342 -24.44 19.84 -6.10
C ASP A 342 -23.26 20.70 -6.59
N GLY A 343 -22.03 20.36 -6.17
CA GLY A 343 -20.82 21.09 -6.54
C GLY A 343 -20.55 22.35 -5.72
N TYR A 344 -21.42 22.70 -4.78
CA TYR A 344 -21.18 23.74 -3.78
C TYR A 344 -20.41 23.19 -2.57
N VAL A 345 -19.84 24.09 -1.78
CA VAL A 345 -19.15 23.76 -0.53
C VAL A 345 -19.77 24.56 0.61
N LYS A 346 -20.24 23.87 1.65
CA LYS A 346 -20.66 24.52 2.89
C LYS A 346 -19.46 24.79 3.79
N ASP A 347 -19.35 26.03 4.27
CA ASP A 347 -18.35 26.39 5.28
C ASP A 347 -18.78 25.96 6.69
N SER A 348 -17.94 26.24 7.69
CA SER A 348 -18.21 25.91 9.09
C SER A 348 -19.42 26.64 9.70
N ASN A 349 -19.93 27.69 9.04
CA ASN A 349 -21.15 28.42 9.41
C ASN A 349 -22.35 28.01 8.54
N TYR A 350 -22.26 26.90 7.80
CA TYR A 350 -23.26 26.38 6.88
C TYR A 350 -23.58 27.31 5.70
N ARG A 351 -22.70 28.26 5.37
CA ARG A 351 -22.88 29.11 4.19
C ARG A 351 -22.47 28.35 2.94
N ILE A 352 -23.29 28.45 1.90
CA ILE A 352 -23.09 27.79 0.62
C ILE A 352 -22.15 28.64 -0.23
N ASN A 353 -21.02 28.07 -0.65
CA ASN A 353 -20.03 28.73 -1.49
C ASN A 353 -19.89 27.99 -2.81
N ALA A 354 -19.88 28.73 -3.93
CA ALA A 354 -19.55 28.17 -5.23
C ALA A 354 -18.05 27.84 -5.27
N HIS A 355 -17.72 26.64 -5.74
CA HIS A 355 -16.33 26.22 -5.93
C HIS A 355 -16.10 25.81 -7.38
N PRO A 356 -15.75 26.76 -8.26
CA PRO A 356 -15.59 26.49 -9.69
C PRO A 356 -14.42 25.55 -9.96
N TYR A 357 -14.35 25.03 -11.18
CA TYR A 357 -13.18 24.31 -11.67
C TYR A 357 -11.93 25.18 -11.62
N SER A 358 -10.77 24.53 -11.48
CA SER A 358 -9.48 25.23 -11.46
C SER A 358 -9.25 25.98 -12.78
N LYS A 359 -8.56 27.12 -12.70
CA LYS A 359 -8.18 27.89 -13.91
C LYS A 359 -7.36 27.05 -14.88
N GLU A 360 -6.55 26.11 -14.38
CA GLU A 360 -5.77 25.20 -15.21
C GLU A 360 -6.66 24.24 -16.00
N TYR A 361 -7.68 23.66 -15.36
CA TYR A 361 -8.64 22.80 -16.05
C TYR A 361 -9.44 23.59 -17.10
N LEU A 362 -9.90 24.79 -16.76
CA LEU A 362 -10.64 25.65 -17.70
C LEU A 362 -9.81 26.02 -18.93
N LYS A 363 -8.49 26.22 -18.80
CA LYS A 363 -7.60 26.39 -19.95
C LYS A 363 -7.59 25.17 -20.86
N LYS A 364 -7.48 23.95 -20.31
CA LYS A 364 -7.55 22.70 -21.07
C LYS A 364 -8.89 22.56 -21.81
N VAL A 365 -10.00 22.94 -21.17
CA VAL A 365 -11.32 22.96 -21.82
C VAL A 365 -11.34 23.91 -23.02
N ILE A 366 -10.78 25.12 -22.87
CA ILE A 366 -10.70 26.10 -23.96
C ILE A 366 -9.79 25.62 -25.10
N GLU A 367 -8.68 24.96 -24.78
CA GLU A 367 -7.77 24.40 -25.80
C GLU A 367 -8.42 23.31 -26.67
N ILE A 368 -9.36 22.54 -26.10
CA ILE A 368 -10.03 21.43 -26.79
C ILE A 368 -11.32 21.88 -27.49
N GLU A 369 -12.16 22.67 -26.81
CA GLU A 369 -13.51 23.04 -27.29
C GLU A 369 -13.80 24.54 -27.13
N GLY A 370 -12.78 25.42 -27.19
CA GLY A 370 -12.92 26.85 -26.89
C GLY A 370 -14.08 27.54 -27.60
N ASP A 371 -14.22 27.33 -28.91
CA ASP A 371 -15.27 27.94 -29.74
C ASP A 371 -16.69 27.62 -29.24
N ARG A 372 -16.90 26.42 -28.67
CA ARG A 372 -18.19 26.00 -28.12
C ARG A 372 -18.62 26.85 -26.92
N TYR A 373 -17.66 27.39 -26.17
CA TYR A 373 -17.89 28.09 -24.91
C TYR A 373 -17.70 29.61 -24.99
N ILE A 374 -17.49 30.16 -26.19
CA ILE A 374 -17.45 31.60 -26.41
C ILE A 374 -18.83 32.19 -26.13
N ILE A 375 -18.86 33.24 -25.30
CA ILE A 375 -20.07 34.02 -24.99
C ILE A 375 -19.94 35.36 -25.73
N ASN A 376 -19.95 35.33 -27.07
CA ASN A 376 -19.90 36.52 -27.91
C ASN A 376 -20.96 36.46 -29.02
#